data_AF-G7J4T3-F1
#
_entry.id   AF-G7J4T3-F1
#
_cell.length_a   1.000
_cell.length_b   1.000
_cell.length_c   1.000
_cell.angle_alpha   90.00
_cell.angle_beta   90.00
_cell.angle_gamma   90.00
#
_symmetry.space_group_name_H-M   'P 1'
#
loop_
_entity.id
_entity.type
_entity.pdbx_description
1 polymer ?
#
loop_
_entity_poly.entity_id
_entity_poly.type
_entity_poly.pdbx_seq_one_letter_code
_entity_poly.pdbx_strand_id
1 'polypeptide(L)'
;MGSGELAVAESGGASLPSVGADAMKRRVTYFYEPSIGDYYYGQGHPMKPHRIRMAHNLIVHYSLHRRMQINLPFAAAPEDICRFHSDDYVEFLSSVSPEIVKDNSHPHNRLLKRFNVGDDCPVFDGLFPFCQASAGGSIGCAARLNRGDADIAINWAGGLHHAKKAEASGFCYVNDIVLGILELLKAHRICT
;
A
#
# COMPACT_ATOMS: atom_id res chain seq x y z
N MET A 1 -33.23 -21.29 -37.37
CA MET A 1 -32.98 -19.85 -37.14
C MET A 1 -33.10 -19.62 -35.64
N GLY A 2 -31.99 -19.35 -34.98
CA GLY A 2 -31.91 -19.14 -33.54
C GLY A 2 -30.57 -18.50 -33.27
N SER A 3 -30.45 -17.22 -33.62
CA SER A 3 -29.27 -16.41 -33.40
C SER A 3 -29.07 -16.28 -31.89
N GLY A 4 -28.06 -17.00 -31.37
CA GLY A 4 -27.54 -16.76 -30.03
C GLY A 4 -26.95 -15.37 -29.98
N GLU A 5 -27.58 -14.51 -29.19
CA GLU A 5 -27.09 -13.17 -28.91
C GLU A 5 -25.89 -13.30 -27.98
N LEU A 6 -24.70 -13.14 -28.55
CA LEU A 6 -23.44 -13.02 -27.82
C LEU A 6 -23.56 -11.81 -26.89
N ALA A 7 -23.51 -12.07 -25.58
CA ALA A 7 -23.41 -11.03 -24.57
C ALA A 7 -22.16 -10.19 -24.86
N VAL A 8 -22.37 -8.97 -25.35
CA VAL A 8 -21.31 -7.97 -25.50
C VAL A 8 -20.77 -7.69 -24.12
N ALA A 9 -19.50 -8.02 -23.89
CA ALA A 9 -18.79 -7.62 -22.67
C ALA A 9 -18.87 -6.10 -22.58
N GLU A 10 -19.61 -5.56 -21.60
CA GLU A 10 -19.63 -4.13 -21.34
C GLU A 10 -18.20 -3.68 -21.04
N SER A 11 -17.56 -3.01 -22.00
CA SER A 11 -16.23 -2.40 -21.85
C SER A 11 -16.27 -1.13 -20.98
N GLY A 12 -17.30 -0.97 -20.15
CA GLY A 12 -17.54 0.20 -19.33
C GLY A 12 -17.19 -0.09 -17.89
N GLY A 13 -16.37 0.79 -17.29
CA GLY A 13 -16.04 0.73 -15.88
C GLY A 13 -17.26 0.84 -14.93
N ALA A 14 -17.02 0.80 -13.64
CA ALA A 14 -18.05 0.59 -12.64
C ALA A 14 -18.52 1.82 -11.88
N SER A 15 -17.89 2.97 -12.09
CA SER A 15 -18.30 4.19 -11.41
C SER A 15 -19.70 4.60 -11.84
N LEU A 16 -20.46 5.19 -10.91
CA LEU A 16 -21.68 5.90 -11.25
C LEU A 16 -21.36 7.01 -12.26
N PRO A 17 -22.25 7.29 -13.22
CA PRO A 17 -22.16 8.54 -13.97
C PRO A 17 -22.22 9.68 -12.95
N SER A 18 -21.20 10.53 -12.92
CA SER A 18 -21.25 11.81 -12.21
C SER A 18 -22.38 12.68 -12.78
N VAL A 19 -22.82 13.72 -12.07
CA VAL A 19 -23.78 14.71 -12.61
C VAL A 19 -23.07 15.82 -13.42
N GLY A 20 -21.73 15.82 -13.46
CA GLY A 20 -20.92 16.78 -14.22
C GLY A 20 -20.57 16.31 -15.62
N ALA A 21 -20.01 17.20 -16.45
CA ALA A 21 -19.63 16.91 -17.85
C ALA A 21 -18.63 15.74 -18.01
N ASP A 22 -17.93 15.35 -16.94
CA ASP A 22 -16.95 14.24 -16.91
C ASP A 22 -17.54 12.87 -16.48
N ALA A 23 -18.86 12.73 -16.55
CA ALA A 23 -19.63 11.58 -16.09
C ALA A 23 -19.51 10.32 -16.95
N MET A 24 -18.30 9.75 -17.01
CA MET A 24 -18.07 8.47 -17.66
C MET A 24 -17.86 7.35 -16.64
N LYS A 25 -18.31 6.15 -16.99
CA LYS A 25 -17.97 4.90 -16.30
C LYS A 25 -16.43 4.74 -16.26
N ARG A 26 -15.83 4.67 -15.07
CA ARG A 26 -14.39 4.58 -14.82
C ARG A 26 -14.00 3.17 -14.41
N ARG A 27 -12.91 2.65 -14.99
CA ARG A 27 -12.31 1.36 -14.64
C ARG A 27 -11.60 1.50 -13.31
N VAL A 28 -12.03 0.71 -12.32
CA VAL A 28 -11.50 0.74 -10.97
C VAL A 28 -10.65 -0.50 -10.72
N THR A 29 -9.43 -0.30 -10.23
CA THR A 29 -8.60 -1.38 -9.68
C THR A 29 -8.46 -1.21 -8.17
N TYR A 30 -8.52 -2.32 -7.43
CA TYR A 30 -8.40 -2.36 -5.98
C TYR A 30 -7.33 -3.37 -5.56
N PHE A 31 -6.32 -2.89 -4.86
CA PHE A 31 -5.23 -3.71 -4.33
C PHE A 31 -5.53 -4.14 -2.90
N TYR A 32 -5.43 -5.45 -2.65
CA TYR A 32 -5.68 -6.03 -1.34
C TYR A 32 -4.74 -7.20 -1.08
N GLU A 33 -3.98 -7.12 0.01
CA GLU A 33 -3.17 -8.21 0.55
C GLU A 33 -3.98 -8.97 1.62
N PRO A 34 -4.32 -10.25 1.42
CA PRO A 34 -5.13 -11.03 2.36
C PRO A 34 -4.59 -11.07 3.80
N SER A 35 -3.26 -11.11 3.96
CA SER A 35 -2.60 -11.17 5.27
C SER A 35 -2.48 -9.82 5.98
N ILE A 36 -2.79 -8.69 5.33
CA ILE A 36 -2.56 -7.35 5.88
C ILE A 36 -3.28 -7.10 7.21
N GLY A 37 -4.40 -7.79 7.42
CA GLY A 37 -5.20 -7.69 8.64
C GLY A 37 -4.66 -8.47 9.84
N ASP A 38 -3.64 -9.31 9.64
CA ASP A 38 -3.04 -10.16 10.67
C ASP A 38 -1.90 -9.47 11.43
N TYR A 39 -1.29 -8.43 10.84
CA TYR A 39 -0.22 -7.69 11.49
C TYR A 39 -0.73 -6.94 12.73
N TYR A 40 0.07 -6.99 13.79
CA TYR A 40 -0.28 -6.46 15.11
C TYR A 40 0.83 -5.56 15.64
N TYR A 41 0.57 -4.26 15.72
CA TYR A 41 1.53 -3.26 16.20
C TYR A 41 1.89 -3.40 17.70
N GLY A 42 1.15 -4.20 18.47
CA GLY A 42 1.38 -4.36 19.90
C GLY A 42 0.19 -3.97 20.78
N GLN A 43 0.30 -4.33 22.06
CA GLN A 43 -0.71 -4.06 23.07
C GLN A 43 -0.84 -2.56 23.31
N GLY A 44 -2.08 -2.07 23.40
CA GLY A 44 -2.38 -0.64 23.61
C GLY A 44 -2.17 0.27 22.38
N HIS A 45 -1.45 -0.18 21.35
CA HIS A 45 -1.15 0.66 20.19
C HIS A 45 -2.39 0.99 19.34
N PRO A 46 -2.63 2.25 18.92
CA PRO A 46 -3.88 2.64 18.25
C PRO A 46 -3.97 2.18 16.78
N MET A 47 -2.85 2.03 16.07
CA MET A 47 -2.86 1.49 14.70
C MET A 47 -3.25 0.02 14.70
N LYS A 48 -4.38 -0.31 14.05
CA LYS A 48 -4.91 -1.68 13.89
C LYS A 48 -5.03 -2.04 12.40
N PRO A 49 -4.04 -2.72 11.79
CA PRO A 49 -4.11 -3.15 10.39
C PRO A 49 -5.37 -3.96 10.03
N HIS A 50 -5.96 -4.65 11.02
CA HIS A 50 -7.25 -5.35 10.92
C HIS A 50 -8.38 -4.50 10.30
N ARG A 51 -8.36 -3.16 10.47
CA ARG A 51 -9.35 -2.24 9.85
C ARG A 51 -9.42 -2.39 8.32
N ILE A 52 -8.32 -2.75 7.68
CA ILE A 52 -8.23 -2.95 6.22
C ILE A 52 -8.98 -4.22 5.81
N ARG A 53 -8.85 -5.30 6.60
CA ARG A 53 -9.64 -6.53 6.41
C ARG A 53 -11.13 -6.29 6.63
N MET A 54 -11.50 -5.48 7.63
CA MET A 54 -12.90 -5.09 7.83
C MET A 54 -13.47 -4.34 6.61
N ALA A 55 -12.73 -3.38 6.06
CA ALA A 55 -13.13 -2.67 4.85
C ALA A 55 -13.26 -3.61 3.64
N HIS A 56 -12.31 -4.54 3.46
CA HIS A 56 -12.38 -5.57 2.42
C HIS A 56 -13.63 -6.45 2.56
N ASN A 57 -13.93 -6.92 3.76
CA ASN A 57 -15.12 -7.75 4.00
C ASN A 57 -16.41 -7.00 3.65
N LEU A 58 -16.52 -5.71 4.00
CA LEU A 58 -17.67 -4.89 3.60
C LEU A 58 -17.74 -4.75 2.07
N ILE A 59 -16.62 -4.48 1.40
CA ILE A 59 -16.53 -4.44 -0.07
C ILE A 59 -17.05 -5.74 -0.71
N VAL A 60 -16.69 -6.89 -0.13
CA VAL A 60 -17.13 -8.20 -0.61
C VAL A 60 -18.63 -8.40 -0.37
N HIS A 61 -19.11 -8.15 0.85
CA HIS A 61 -20.52 -8.34 1.23
C HIS A 61 -21.48 -7.40 0.49
N TYR A 62 -21.07 -6.16 0.20
CA TYR A 62 -21.83 -5.25 -0.67
C TYR A 62 -21.68 -5.57 -2.17
N SER A 63 -20.99 -6.65 -2.53
CA SER A 63 -20.75 -7.05 -3.92
C SER A 63 -20.00 -6.02 -4.78
N LEU A 64 -19.31 -5.06 -4.15
CA LEU A 64 -18.55 -4.01 -4.86
C LEU A 64 -17.33 -4.60 -5.58
N HIS A 65 -16.74 -5.67 -5.05
CA HIS A 65 -15.67 -6.43 -5.70
C HIS A 65 -16.03 -6.89 -7.12
N ARG A 66 -17.31 -7.18 -7.41
CA ARG A 66 -17.77 -7.58 -8.75
C ARG A 66 -17.73 -6.45 -9.77
N ARG A 67 -17.53 -5.22 -9.28
CA ARG A 67 -17.48 -4.00 -10.06
C ARG A 67 -16.06 -3.42 -10.13
N MET A 68 -15.03 -4.14 -9.72
CA MET A 68 -13.66 -3.65 -9.83
C MET A 68 -12.68 -4.80 -10.03
N GLN A 69 -11.52 -4.51 -10.60
CA GLN A 69 -10.47 -5.50 -10.70
C GLN A 69 -9.73 -5.59 -9.37
N ILE A 70 -9.85 -6.71 -8.67
CA ILE A 70 -9.04 -6.97 -7.48
C ILE A 70 -7.66 -7.47 -7.90
N ASN A 71 -6.62 -6.87 -7.37
CA ASN A 71 -5.23 -7.26 -7.60
C ASN A 71 -4.54 -7.56 -6.27
N LEU A 72 -3.72 -8.61 -6.27
CA LEU A 72 -2.78 -8.86 -5.19
C LEU A 72 -1.59 -7.88 -5.37
N PRO A 73 -1.22 -7.09 -4.35
CA PRO A 73 0.01 -6.32 -4.42
C PRO A 73 1.22 -7.26 -4.49
N PHE A 74 2.24 -6.86 -5.25
CA PHE A 74 3.54 -7.49 -5.12
C PHE A 74 4.17 -7.04 -3.80
N ALA A 75 5.00 -7.88 -3.18
CA ALA A 75 5.82 -7.42 -2.06
C ALA A 75 6.91 -6.50 -2.59
N ALA A 76 6.87 -5.20 -2.26
CA ALA A 76 7.88 -4.26 -2.72
C ALA A 76 9.28 -4.72 -2.30
N ALA A 77 10.20 -4.82 -3.26
CA ALA A 77 11.55 -5.24 -2.96
C ALA A 77 12.30 -4.11 -2.21
N PRO A 78 13.37 -4.41 -1.46
CA PRO A 78 14.19 -3.38 -0.83
C PRO A 78 14.60 -2.27 -1.81
N GLU A 79 14.93 -2.64 -3.06
CA GLU A 79 15.33 -1.72 -4.11
C GLU A 79 14.20 -0.76 -4.51
N ASP A 80 12.94 -1.23 -4.49
CA ASP A 80 11.77 -0.40 -4.74
C ASP A 80 11.60 0.66 -3.65
N ILE A 81 11.82 0.27 -2.39
CA ILE A 81 11.68 1.14 -1.21
C ILE A 81 12.83 2.16 -1.15
N CYS A 82 14.05 1.74 -1.52
CA CYS A 82 15.25 2.60 -1.59
C CYS A 82 15.17 3.70 -2.67
N ARG A 83 14.18 3.66 -3.58
CA ARG A 83 13.94 4.78 -4.52
C ARG A 83 13.68 6.11 -3.80
N PHE A 84 13.18 6.06 -2.56
CA PHE A 84 13.04 7.23 -1.70
C PHE A 84 13.85 7.10 -0.41
N HIS A 85 13.75 5.96 0.27
CA HIS A 85 14.37 5.75 1.57
C HIS A 85 15.88 5.52 1.47
N SER A 86 16.63 5.78 2.53
CA SER A 86 18.07 5.46 2.55
C SER A 86 18.31 3.95 2.67
N ASP A 87 19.36 3.45 2.02
CA ASP A 87 19.70 2.03 2.00
C ASP A 87 19.87 1.46 3.42
N ASP A 88 20.58 2.20 4.29
CA ASP A 88 20.83 1.79 5.66
C ASP A 88 19.56 1.73 6.54
N TYR A 89 18.55 2.55 6.22
CA TYR A 89 17.25 2.50 6.89
C TYR A 89 16.44 1.29 6.43
N VAL A 90 16.43 1.00 5.12
CA VAL A 90 15.72 -0.18 4.59
C VAL A 90 16.37 -1.48 5.06
N GLU A 91 17.70 -1.54 5.10
CA GLU A 91 18.45 -2.67 5.68
C GLU A 91 18.13 -2.85 7.17
N PHE A 92 18.03 -1.75 7.92
CA PHE A 92 17.60 -1.83 9.31
C PHE A 92 16.16 -2.35 9.43
N LEU A 93 15.20 -1.84 8.67
CA LEU A 93 13.81 -2.30 8.73
C LEU A 93 13.67 -3.77 8.33
N SER A 94 14.46 -4.25 7.36
CA SER A 94 14.40 -5.64 6.90
C SER A 94 15.05 -6.62 7.87
N SER A 95 15.97 -6.15 8.71
CA SER A 95 16.67 -6.98 9.70
C SER A 95 16.07 -6.92 11.10
N VAL A 96 15.41 -5.82 11.48
CA VAL A 96 14.91 -5.64 12.85
C VAL A 96 13.79 -6.63 13.17
N SER A 97 13.85 -7.22 14.36
CA SER A 97 12.85 -8.15 14.88
C SER A 97 12.67 -7.97 16.39
N PRO A 98 11.55 -8.41 16.98
CA PRO A 98 11.36 -8.33 18.43
C PRO A 98 12.46 -9.04 19.24
N GLU A 99 13.05 -10.11 18.71
CA GLU A 99 14.17 -10.80 19.38
C GLU A 99 15.45 -9.96 19.41
N ILE A 100 15.75 -9.23 18.33
CA ILE A 100 16.89 -8.30 18.29
C ILE A 100 16.71 -7.16 19.29
N VAL A 101 15.47 -6.69 19.51
CA VAL A 101 15.19 -5.64 20.49
C VAL A 101 15.41 -6.16 21.92
N LYS A 102 15.05 -7.42 22.21
CA LYS A 102 15.25 -8.03 23.54
C LYS A 102 16.72 -8.24 23.91
N ASP A 103 17.58 -8.48 22.91
CA ASP A 103 19.04 -8.68 23.11
C ASP A 103 19.74 -7.46 23.73
N ASN A 104 19.10 -6.28 23.75
CA ASN A 104 19.56 -5.06 24.45
C ASN A 104 21.01 -4.63 24.15
N SER A 105 21.59 -5.12 23.04
CA SER A 105 22.97 -4.81 22.71
C SER A 105 23.12 -3.33 22.30
N HIS A 106 24.25 -2.73 22.67
CA HIS A 106 24.55 -1.32 22.40
C HIS A 106 24.43 -0.88 20.92
N PRO A 107 24.78 -1.70 19.89
CA PRO A 107 24.61 -1.28 18.50
C PRO A 107 23.14 -1.18 18.07
N HIS A 108 22.27 -2.13 18.44
CA HIS A 108 20.85 -2.10 18.05
C HIS A 108 20.10 -0.93 18.70
N ASN A 109 20.40 -0.63 19.97
CA ASN A 109 19.81 0.51 20.66
C ASN A 109 20.15 1.87 20.01
N ARG A 110 21.33 1.99 19.38
CA ARG A 110 21.69 3.21 18.63
C ARG A 110 20.90 3.34 17.33
N LEU A 111 20.70 2.22 16.62
CA LEU A 111 19.92 2.20 15.38
C LEU A 111 18.43 2.48 15.62
N LEU A 112 17.84 1.87 16.65
CA LEU A 112 16.45 2.14 17.05
C LEU A 112 16.19 3.64 17.28
N LYS A 113 17.08 4.30 18.04
CA LYS A 113 17.02 5.75 18.26
C LYS A 113 17.25 6.55 16.98
N ARG A 114 18.25 6.17 16.18
CA ARG A 114 18.61 6.87 14.94
C ARG A 114 17.46 6.87 13.93
N PHE A 115 16.76 5.75 13.82
CA PHE A 115 15.68 5.56 12.85
C PHE A 115 14.28 5.81 13.44
N ASN A 116 14.22 6.31 14.67
CA ASN A 116 12.98 6.63 15.40
C ASN A 116 11.99 5.44 15.48
N VAL A 117 12.52 4.24 15.76
CA VAL A 117 11.75 3.01 15.95
C VAL A 117 11.80 2.61 17.42
N GLY A 118 10.63 2.49 18.04
CA GLY A 118 10.45 2.41 19.49
C GLY A 118 9.01 2.74 19.88
N ASP A 119 8.80 3.86 20.57
CA ASP A 119 7.52 4.24 21.19
C ASP A 119 6.34 4.26 20.21
N ASP A 120 6.24 5.31 19.38
CA ASP A 120 5.15 5.48 18.40
C ASP A 120 5.34 4.58 17.17
N CYS A 121 6.50 3.94 17.00
CA CYS A 121 6.81 3.11 15.85
C CYS A 121 7.44 1.80 16.36
N PRO A 122 6.66 0.91 16.97
CA PRO A 122 7.18 -0.29 17.63
C PRO A 122 7.71 -1.32 16.63
N VAL A 123 8.70 -2.11 17.07
CA VAL A 123 9.08 -3.33 16.36
C VAL A 123 8.03 -4.41 16.66
N PHE A 124 7.51 -5.04 15.61
CA PHE A 124 6.56 -6.15 15.71
C PHE A 124 6.87 -7.22 14.68
N ASP A 125 6.34 -8.43 14.90
CA ASP A 125 6.53 -9.56 14.00
C ASP A 125 5.93 -9.25 12.61
N GLY A 126 6.77 -9.35 11.59
CA GLY A 126 6.37 -9.05 10.21
C GLY A 126 6.31 -7.55 9.87
N LEU A 127 7.01 -6.69 10.60
CA LEU A 127 7.11 -5.25 10.31
C LEU A 127 7.49 -4.96 8.85
N PHE A 128 8.56 -5.58 8.36
CA PHE A 128 9.00 -5.33 6.98
C PHE A 128 8.01 -5.88 5.94
N PRO A 129 7.51 -7.14 6.04
CA PRO A 129 6.41 -7.63 5.19
C PRO A 129 5.18 -6.72 5.15
N PHE A 130 4.78 -6.12 6.28
CA PHE A 130 3.70 -5.13 6.32
C PHE A 130 4.03 -3.89 5.45
N CYS A 131 5.26 -3.38 5.56
CA CYS A 131 5.73 -2.26 4.74
C CYS A 131 5.77 -2.61 3.25
N GLN A 132 6.25 -3.81 2.91
CA GLN A 132 6.33 -4.30 1.54
C GLN A 132 4.95 -4.41 0.88
N ALA A 133 3.96 -4.92 1.59
CA ALA A 133 2.58 -5.03 1.09
C ALA A 133 1.93 -3.66 0.88
N SER A 134 2.12 -2.74 1.82
CA SER A 134 1.60 -1.37 1.73
C SER A 134 2.22 -0.61 0.55
N ALA A 135 3.56 -0.61 0.45
CA ALA A 135 4.31 0.03 -0.62
C ALA A 135 4.01 -0.58 -2.00
N GLY A 136 4.01 -1.91 -2.09
CA GLY A 136 3.75 -2.61 -3.34
C GLY A 136 2.34 -2.38 -3.88
N GLY A 137 1.35 -2.22 -3.00
CA GLY A 137 0.00 -1.78 -3.39
C GLY A 137 -0.01 -0.40 -4.03
N SER A 138 0.66 0.58 -3.43
CA SER A 138 0.68 1.96 -3.94
C SER A 138 1.50 2.10 -5.22
N ILE A 139 2.64 1.41 -5.33
CA ILE A 139 3.42 1.32 -6.57
C ILE A 139 2.61 0.61 -7.67
N GLY A 140 1.95 -0.50 -7.34
CA GLY A 140 1.10 -1.25 -8.27
C GLY A 140 -0.07 -0.40 -8.80
N CYS A 141 -0.73 0.36 -7.91
CA CYS A 141 -1.75 1.34 -8.28
C CYS A 141 -1.21 2.36 -9.28
N ALA A 142 -0.08 3.01 -8.97
CA ALA A 142 0.54 4.00 -9.84
C ALA A 142 0.97 3.43 -11.20
N ALA A 143 1.51 2.21 -11.22
CA ALA A 143 1.89 1.52 -12.45
C ALA A 143 0.68 1.24 -13.35
N ARG A 144 -0.48 0.85 -12.79
CA ARG A 144 -1.71 0.66 -13.57
C ARG A 144 -2.25 1.96 -14.14
N LEU A 145 -2.15 3.06 -13.39
CA LEU A 145 -2.52 4.40 -13.87
C LEU A 145 -1.61 4.83 -15.03
N ASN A 146 -0.29 4.70 -14.89
CA ASN A 146 0.68 5.03 -15.93
C ASN A 146 0.46 4.25 -17.24
N ARG A 147 0.04 2.99 -17.14
CA ARG A 147 -0.23 2.12 -18.30
C ARG A 147 -1.58 2.41 -18.95
N GLY A 148 -2.42 3.25 -18.35
CA GLY A 148 -3.79 3.47 -18.79
C GLY A 148 -4.68 2.23 -18.58
N ASP A 149 -4.30 1.32 -17.68
CA ASP A 149 -5.02 0.08 -17.40
C ASP A 149 -6.20 0.29 -16.43
N ALA A 150 -6.19 1.40 -15.69
CA ALA A 150 -7.25 1.80 -14.78
C ALA A 150 -7.38 3.33 -14.81
N ASP A 151 -8.58 3.81 -14.50
CA ASP A 151 -8.83 5.25 -14.35
C ASP A 151 -8.81 5.65 -12.87
N ILE A 152 -9.09 4.71 -11.97
CA ILE A 152 -9.04 4.86 -10.51
C ILE A 152 -8.33 3.63 -9.94
N ALA A 153 -7.37 3.84 -9.05
CA ALA A 153 -6.64 2.79 -8.36
C ALA A 153 -6.72 2.99 -6.83
N ILE A 154 -7.07 1.94 -6.10
CA ILE A 154 -7.36 1.99 -4.67
C ILE A 154 -6.42 1.04 -3.92
N ASN A 155 -5.71 1.55 -2.91
CA ASN A 155 -4.96 0.76 -1.94
C ASN A 155 -5.28 1.25 -0.52
N TRP A 156 -6.13 0.53 0.22
CA TRP A 156 -6.48 0.91 1.60
C TRP A 156 -5.41 0.56 2.64
N ALA A 157 -4.40 -0.22 2.26
CA ALA A 157 -3.25 -0.52 3.11
C ALA A 157 -2.16 0.57 3.05
N GLY A 158 -2.21 1.43 2.03
CA GLY A 158 -1.31 2.57 1.85
C GLY A 158 -1.73 3.81 2.63
N GLY A 159 -1.13 4.94 2.27
CA GLY A 159 -1.42 6.24 2.87
C GLY A 159 -0.56 6.56 4.11
N LEU A 160 0.58 5.88 4.29
CA LEU A 160 1.48 6.04 5.44
C LEU A 160 2.39 7.27 5.25
N HIS A 161 1.78 8.44 5.36
CA HIS A 161 2.38 9.72 4.94
C HIS A 161 3.44 10.33 5.88
N HIS A 162 3.57 9.83 7.11
CA HIS A 162 4.47 10.45 8.08
C HIS A 162 5.93 10.02 7.94
N ALA A 163 6.18 8.85 7.33
CA ALA A 163 7.51 8.27 7.15
C ALA A 163 8.43 9.21 6.37
N LYS A 164 9.66 9.38 6.85
CA LYS A 164 10.70 10.23 6.24
C LYS A 164 11.71 9.38 5.49
N LYS A 165 12.67 10.04 4.84
CA LYS A 165 13.71 9.36 4.05
C LYS A 165 14.50 8.33 4.87
N ALA A 166 14.84 8.66 6.11
CA ALA A 166 15.70 7.82 6.95
C ALA A 166 15.21 7.72 8.41
N GLU A 167 13.90 7.81 8.64
CA GLU A 167 13.31 7.61 9.98
C GLU A 167 11.82 7.28 9.87
N ALA A 168 11.34 6.47 10.82
CA ALA A 168 9.93 6.24 11.04
C ALA A 168 9.29 7.42 11.77
N SER A 169 8.00 7.63 11.60
CA SER A 169 7.25 8.69 12.30
C SER A 169 5.76 8.40 12.26
N GLY A 170 5.05 8.64 13.37
CA GLY A 170 3.59 8.57 13.42
C GLY A 170 3.01 7.26 12.86
N PHE A 171 3.45 6.12 13.37
CA PHE A 171 3.06 4.77 12.93
C PHE A 171 3.54 4.36 11.52
N CYS A 172 4.26 5.24 10.81
CA CYS A 172 4.66 5.06 9.42
C CYS A 172 6.16 4.76 9.32
N TYR A 173 6.52 3.62 8.70
CA TYR A 173 7.91 3.21 8.49
C TYR A 173 8.38 3.48 7.05
N VAL A 174 7.55 3.12 6.05
CA VAL A 174 7.80 3.36 4.62
C VAL A 174 6.73 4.28 4.06
N ASN A 175 7.16 5.28 3.28
CA ASN A 175 6.27 6.26 2.66
C ASN A 175 5.82 5.76 1.28
N ASP A 176 4.78 4.94 1.27
CA ASP A 176 4.20 4.34 0.06
C ASP A 176 3.67 5.40 -0.93
N ILE A 177 3.26 6.58 -0.42
CA ILE A 177 2.79 7.69 -1.23
C ILE A 177 3.93 8.26 -2.07
N VAL A 178 5.09 8.54 -1.47
CA VAL A 178 6.24 9.05 -2.22
C VAL A 178 6.67 8.06 -3.28
N LEU A 179 6.71 6.76 -2.95
CA LEU A 179 7.05 5.71 -3.91
C LEU A 179 6.04 5.62 -5.06
N GLY A 180 4.74 5.72 -4.76
CA GLY A 180 3.67 5.80 -5.77
C GLY A 180 3.80 7.03 -6.66
N ILE A 181 4.09 8.21 -6.09
CA ILE A 181 4.31 9.44 -6.87
C ILE A 181 5.55 9.33 -7.76
N LEU A 182 6.66 8.77 -7.26
CA LEU A 182 7.86 8.52 -8.06
C LEU A 182 7.57 7.56 -9.22
N GLU A 183 6.64 6.62 -9.05
CA GLU A 183 6.15 5.80 -10.15
C GLU A 183 5.36 6.62 -11.16
N LEU A 184 4.39 7.44 -10.71
CA LEU A 184 3.59 8.32 -11.59
C LEU A 184 4.45 9.27 -12.42
N LEU A 185 5.51 9.84 -11.84
CA LEU A 185 6.42 10.77 -12.51
C LEU A 185 7.19 10.16 -13.70
N LYS A 186 7.18 8.82 -13.87
CA LYS A 186 7.71 8.17 -15.08
C LYS A 186 6.92 8.53 -16.34
N ALA A 187 5.61 8.79 -16.21
CA ALA A 187 4.71 9.10 -17.33
C ALA A 187 4.12 10.51 -17.26
N HIS A 188 3.93 11.04 -16.05
CA HIS A 188 3.31 12.34 -15.81
C HIS A 188 4.37 13.37 -15.41
N ARG A 189 4.95 14.06 -16.41
CA ARG A 189 5.89 15.15 -16.13
C ARG A 189 5.15 16.38 -15.63
N ILE A 190 5.74 17.05 -14.65
CA ILE A 190 5.33 18.40 -14.27
C ILE A 190 5.81 19.30 -15.42
N CYS A 191 4.88 19.94 -16.14
CA CYS A 191 5.24 21.02 -17.06
C CYS A 191 5.86 22.15 -16.22
N THR A 192 7.18 22.30 -16.31
CA THR A 192 7.93 23.44 -15.77
C THR A 192 8.06 24.53 -16.81
#